data_AF-A0A7C2A967-F1
#
_entry.id   AF-A0A7C2A967-F1
#
_cell.length_a   1.000
_cell.length_b   1.000
_cell.length_c   1.000
_cell.angle_alpha   90.00
_cell.angle_beta   90.00
_cell.angle_gamma   90.00
#
_symmetry.space_group_name_H-M   'P 1'
#
loop_
_entity.id
_entity.type
_entity.pdbx_description
1 polymer ?
#
loop_
_entity_poly.entity_id
_entity_poly.type
_entity_poly.pdbx_seq_one_letter_code
_entity_poly.pdbx_strand_id
1 'polypeptide(L)'
;MKVFLSENKVLKAIFILIGVFFFMLLLSQKAMAQVSIISRDGNNLDEGLSKEDLRFTSPEKIKVIPITRPDTVDESDRDWFRGLYYFYTARLGFPDIPFHFVVASNGDVYAGNKGGDEQVISVEGEDQGVILIGYLADKDETNFSLSSFKGLEAIILEIANRNSIKPEKVEVGATEIVVNLEDRSVKLRSKDLFGSWNAGISDVVSSIQDDYKPTQKTYAIELLEVTSPEGDFLPGESAIVGLRIRNTGKFSIYQGTDGEILALTKNENDSRFFVNGVWASPKQPIIMEEGSIIRPGQERDFKFKLNISLFFGEQTETFKLTNTDGRVFSDTEFVVKITVGGIEQKVVEILATETGYLNVRASASGGANVTSKVNPGQRYILLEDSETGWYKIDLGDGNSGWIARQYARIVN
;
A
#
# COMPACT_ATOMS: atom_id res chain seq x y z
N MET A 1 -59.98 20.24 42.14
CA MET A 1 -58.84 19.29 42.04
C MET A 1 -58.53 18.78 40.62
N LYS A 2 -59.21 19.25 39.55
CA LYS A 2 -58.90 18.88 38.14
C LYS A 2 -58.05 19.92 37.38
N VAL A 3 -57.94 21.16 37.86
CA VAL A 3 -57.19 22.23 37.16
C VAL A 3 -55.67 22.16 37.44
N PHE A 4 -55.27 21.83 38.67
CA PHE A 4 -53.86 21.76 39.09
C PHE A 4 -53.03 20.60 38.48
N LEU A 5 -53.69 19.54 37.99
CA LEU A 5 -53.00 18.38 37.38
C LEU A 5 -52.69 18.59 35.89
N SER A 6 -53.33 19.56 35.22
CA SER A 6 -53.10 19.84 33.80
C SER A 6 -51.89 20.75 33.57
N GLU A 7 -51.73 21.80 34.40
CA GLU A 7 -50.59 22.73 34.31
C GLU A 7 -49.26 22.01 34.52
N ASN A 8 -49.20 21.07 35.45
CA ASN A 8 -47.97 20.34 35.77
C ASN A 8 -47.54 19.36 34.65
N LYS A 9 -48.49 18.85 33.86
CA LYS A 9 -48.20 18.03 32.68
C LYS A 9 -47.74 18.88 31.50
N VAL A 10 -48.36 20.04 31.29
CA VAL A 10 -47.97 20.98 30.25
C VAL A 10 -46.58 21.56 30.53
N LEU A 11 -46.28 21.92 31.78
CA LEU A 11 -44.96 22.44 32.17
C LEU A 11 -43.85 21.38 32.02
N LYS A 12 -44.12 20.12 32.40
CA LYS A 12 -43.18 19.00 32.16
C LYS A 12 -42.99 18.71 30.68
N ALA A 13 -44.05 18.77 29.87
CA ALA A 13 -43.95 18.57 28.43
C ALA A 13 -43.11 19.68 27.77
N ILE A 14 -43.28 20.94 28.19
CA ILE A 14 -42.47 22.07 27.72
C ILE A 14 -41.01 21.91 28.15
N PHE A 15 -40.72 21.51 29.40
CA PHE A 15 -39.34 21.26 29.84
C PHE A 15 -38.67 20.10 29.10
N ILE A 16 -39.40 19.03 28.80
CA ILE A 16 -38.89 17.91 27.99
C ILE A 16 -38.67 18.36 26.55
N LEU A 17 -39.58 19.16 25.97
CA LEU A 17 -39.41 19.68 24.61
C LEU A 17 -38.21 20.63 24.50
N ILE A 18 -38.04 21.54 25.47
CA ILE A 18 -36.88 22.45 25.54
C ILE A 18 -35.61 21.65 25.77
N GLY A 19 -35.62 20.64 26.64
CA GLY A 19 -34.47 19.76 26.88
C GLY A 19 -34.08 18.95 25.64
N VAL A 20 -35.05 18.39 24.90
CA VAL A 20 -34.81 17.66 23.65
C VAL A 20 -34.38 18.61 22.53
N PHE A 21 -34.90 19.84 22.49
CA PHE A 21 -34.48 20.86 21.53
C PHE A 21 -33.06 21.37 21.82
N PHE A 22 -32.69 21.54 23.10
CA PHE A 22 -31.33 21.90 23.52
C PHE A 22 -30.35 20.74 23.32
N PHE A 23 -30.80 19.49 23.52
CA PHE A 23 -30.01 18.29 23.26
C PHE A 23 -29.84 18.03 21.75
N MET A 24 -30.86 18.33 20.93
CA MET A 24 -30.74 18.34 19.46
C MET A 24 -29.88 19.52 18.97
N LEU A 25 -29.92 20.70 19.60
CA LEU A 25 -29.02 21.82 19.29
C LEU A 25 -27.57 21.50 19.68
N LEU A 26 -27.33 20.75 20.75
CA LEU A 26 -26.01 20.26 21.14
C LEU A 26 -25.52 19.11 20.23
N LEU A 27 -26.43 18.34 19.64
CA LEU A 27 -26.13 17.28 18.67
C LEU A 27 -26.05 17.79 17.22
N SER A 28 -26.55 18.99 16.93
CA SER A 28 -26.45 19.62 15.62
C SER A 28 -25.36 20.69 15.61
N GLN A 29 -24.36 20.48 14.75
CA GLN A 29 -23.30 21.41 14.33
C GLN A 29 -21.92 21.27 14.99
N LYS A 30 -21.31 20.10 14.83
CA LYS A 30 -19.99 20.04 14.17
C LYS A 30 -20.14 19.36 12.82
N ALA A 31 -20.91 19.96 11.92
CA ALA A 31 -20.60 19.76 10.51
C ALA A 31 -19.32 20.55 10.29
N MET A 32 -18.17 19.86 10.37
CA MET A 32 -16.91 20.44 9.90
C MET A 32 -17.19 20.94 8.48
N ALA A 33 -17.07 22.26 8.28
CA ALA A 33 -17.12 22.81 6.94
C ALA A 33 -16.01 22.11 6.15
N GLN A 34 -16.38 21.47 5.04
CA GLN A 34 -15.39 20.96 4.10
C GLN A 34 -14.47 22.13 3.74
N VAL A 35 -13.14 21.92 3.79
CA VAL A 35 -12.20 22.98 3.44
C VAL A 35 -12.49 23.41 2.01
N SER A 36 -12.76 24.69 1.83
CA SER A 36 -12.86 25.26 0.49
C SER A 36 -11.45 25.44 -0.06
N ILE A 37 -10.89 24.37 -0.64
CA ILE A 37 -9.59 24.43 -1.30
C ILE A 37 -9.74 25.20 -2.61
N ILE A 38 -9.04 26.31 -2.73
CA ILE A 38 -8.99 27.10 -3.95
C ILE A 38 -8.14 26.32 -4.96
N SER A 39 -8.79 25.80 -6.01
CA SER A 39 -8.14 24.97 -7.02
C SER A 39 -7.09 25.74 -7.82
N ARG A 40 -6.22 24.99 -8.52
CA ARG A 40 -5.21 25.57 -9.41
C ARG A 40 -5.84 26.38 -10.54
N ASP A 41 -6.93 25.87 -11.12
CA ASP A 41 -7.77 26.57 -12.09
C ASP A 41 -8.40 27.84 -11.49
N GLY A 42 -8.94 27.76 -10.26
CA GLY A 42 -9.47 28.91 -9.53
C GLY A 42 -8.43 30.00 -9.25
N ASN A 43 -7.14 29.63 -9.25
CA ASN A 43 -6.01 30.54 -9.11
C ASN A 43 -5.38 30.99 -10.43
N ASN A 44 -5.91 30.56 -11.58
CA ASN A 44 -5.37 30.85 -12.90
C ASN A 44 -3.85 30.54 -12.99
N LEU A 45 -3.44 29.37 -12.49
CA LEU A 45 -2.07 28.89 -12.66
C LEU A 45 -1.86 28.40 -14.09
N ASP A 46 -0.67 28.62 -14.64
CA ASP A 46 -0.31 28.14 -15.98
C ASP A 46 0.14 26.68 -15.93
N GLU A 47 -0.81 25.76 -16.11
CA GLU A 47 -0.56 24.31 -16.08
C GLU A 47 0.49 23.82 -17.11
N GLY A 48 0.80 24.63 -18.14
CA GLY A 48 1.83 24.31 -19.12
C GLY A 48 3.26 24.36 -18.59
N LEU A 49 3.48 24.97 -17.42
CA LEU A 49 4.81 25.04 -16.78
C LEU A 49 5.15 23.80 -15.95
N SER A 50 4.15 22.95 -15.64
CA SER A 50 4.38 21.72 -14.89
C SER A 50 4.90 20.60 -15.79
N LYS A 51 5.90 19.84 -15.32
CA LYS A 51 6.54 18.74 -16.07
C LYS A 51 5.95 17.38 -15.68
N GLU A 52 5.93 16.43 -16.62
CA GLU A 52 5.19 15.15 -16.49
C GLU A 52 5.93 14.04 -15.71
N ASP A 53 7.22 14.19 -15.38
CA ASP A 53 8.00 13.14 -14.69
C ASP A 53 7.71 13.10 -13.17
N LEU A 54 6.49 12.72 -12.83
CA LEU A 54 5.97 12.65 -11.47
C LEU A 54 6.22 11.27 -10.87
N ARG A 55 6.76 11.25 -9.66
CA ARG A 55 6.89 10.05 -8.82
C ARG A 55 5.79 10.03 -7.78
N PHE A 56 5.37 8.84 -7.37
CA PHE A 56 4.26 8.63 -6.45
C PHE A 56 4.62 7.67 -5.33
N THR A 57 4.16 7.95 -4.11
CA THR A 57 4.29 7.06 -2.95
C THR A 57 3.11 7.23 -2.00
N SER A 58 2.91 6.28 -1.10
CA SER A 58 1.91 6.42 -0.04
C SER A 58 2.33 7.53 0.95
N PRO A 59 1.45 8.47 1.29
CA PRO A 59 1.73 9.46 2.31
C PRO A 59 1.85 8.86 3.72
N GLU A 60 2.81 9.34 4.49
CA GLU A 60 3.12 8.82 5.83
C GLU A 60 3.17 9.89 6.93
N LYS A 61 3.41 11.15 6.56
CA LYS A 61 3.50 12.29 7.49
C LYS A 61 3.13 13.60 6.82
N ILE A 62 2.77 14.60 7.63
CA ILE A 62 2.48 15.96 7.18
C ILE A 62 3.52 16.90 7.78
N LYS A 63 4.08 17.78 6.97
CA LYS A 63 5.05 18.79 7.42
C LYS A 63 4.61 20.17 6.97
N VAL A 64 4.35 21.05 7.92
CA VAL A 64 4.00 22.45 7.67
C VAL A 64 5.30 23.26 7.57
N ILE A 65 5.45 24.03 6.51
CA ILE A 65 6.65 24.82 6.20
C ILE A 65 6.26 26.30 6.16
N PRO A 66 6.58 27.10 7.19
CA PRO A 66 6.44 28.55 7.12
C PRO A 66 7.33 29.12 6.00
N ILE A 67 6.72 29.91 5.13
CA ILE A 67 7.35 30.64 4.03
C ILE A 67 7.24 32.11 4.41
N THR A 68 8.33 32.73 4.83
CA THR A 68 8.32 34.14 5.26
C THR A 68 8.26 35.08 4.06
N ARG A 69 7.35 36.06 4.12
CA ARG A 69 7.20 37.09 3.09
C ARG A 69 8.46 37.97 3.02
N PRO A 70 9.08 38.13 1.84
CA PRO A 70 10.16 39.09 1.65
C PRO A 70 9.65 40.54 1.73
N ASP A 71 10.50 41.46 2.21
CA ASP A 71 10.22 42.91 2.30
C ASP A 71 9.78 43.57 0.98
N THR A 72 10.09 42.93 -0.16
CA THR A 72 9.80 43.45 -1.49
C THR A 72 8.45 43.03 -2.03
N VAL A 73 7.68 42.23 -1.27
CA VAL A 73 6.38 41.68 -1.66
C VAL A 73 5.30 42.41 -0.85
N ASP A 74 4.44 43.17 -1.53
CA ASP A 74 3.29 43.90 -0.94
C ASP A 74 1.95 43.40 -1.55
N GLU A 75 2.02 42.30 -2.29
CA GLU A 75 0.89 41.70 -2.97
C GLU A 75 -0.01 40.89 -2.00
N SER A 76 -1.24 40.62 -2.43
CA SER A 76 -2.16 39.76 -1.69
C SER A 76 -1.60 38.33 -1.52
N ASP A 77 -2.07 37.58 -0.50
CA ASP A 77 -1.68 36.18 -0.30
C ASP A 77 -1.86 35.33 -1.57
N ARG A 78 -2.94 35.59 -2.32
CA ARG A 78 -3.21 34.93 -3.59
C ARG A 78 -2.15 35.23 -4.64
N ASP A 79 -1.80 36.50 -4.82
CA ASP A 79 -0.81 36.90 -5.81
C ASP A 79 0.60 36.47 -5.41
N TRP A 80 0.91 36.46 -4.12
CA TRP A 80 2.15 35.92 -3.60
C TRP A 80 2.25 34.41 -3.81
N PHE A 81 1.19 33.64 -3.54
CA PHE A 81 1.12 32.21 -3.86
C PHE A 81 1.38 31.95 -5.36
N ARG A 82 0.74 32.73 -6.24
CA ARG A 82 1.00 32.65 -7.70
C ARG A 82 2.47 32.98 -8.03
N GLY A 83 3.03 34.01 -7.39
CA GLY A 83 4.44 34.36 -7.52
C GLY A 83 5.37 33.21 -7.12
N LEU A 84 5.09 32.53 -6.00
CA LEU A 84 5.82 31.33 -5.57
C LEU A 84 5.73 30.22 -6.60
N TYR A 85 4.54 29.95 -7.14
CA TYR A 85 4.36 28.98 -8.22
C TYR A 85 5.28 29.25 -9.41
N TYR A 86 5.28 30.48 -9.94
CA TYR A 86 6.14 30.86 -11.08
C TYR A 86 7.62 30.89 -10.72
N PHE A 87 7.95 31.24 -9.48
CA PHE A 87 9.33 31.21 -8.99
C PHE A 87 9.88 29.78 -8.96
N TYR A 88 9.15 28.81 -8.40
CA TYR A 88 9.62 27.43 -8.37
C TYR A 88 9.67 26.80 -9.77
N THR A 89 8.64 27.01 -10.58
CA THR A 89 8.54 26.36 -11.90
C THR A 89 9.40 27.05 -12.96
N ALA A 90 9.14 28.32 -13.25
CA ALA A 90 9.78 29.04 -14.36
C ALA A 90 11.20 29.53 -14.01
N ARG A 91 11.45 29.91 -12.75
CA ARG A 91 12.76 30.45 -12.35
C ARG A 91 13.72 29.39 -11.83
N LEU A 92 13.27 28.48 -10.98
CA LEU A 92 14.11 27.44 -10.37
C LEU A 92 14.07 26.09 -11.11
N GLY A 93 13.12 25.91 -12.04
CA GLY A 93 13.06 24.75 -12.91
C GLY A 93 12.46 23.49 -12.30
N PHE A 94 11.83 23.60 -11.12
CA PHE A 94 11.10 22.49 -10.49
C PHE A 94 9.96 22.00 -11.40
N PRO A 95 9.60 20.70 -11.33
CA PRO A 95 8.52 20.16 -12.15
C PRO A 95 7.14 20.72 -11.77
N ASP A 96 6.97 21.22 -10.55
CA ASP A 96 5.78 21.93 -10.07
C ASP A 96 6.17 22.73 -8.82
N ILE A 97 5.22 23.48 -8.24
CA ILE A 97 5.38 24.04 -6.89
C ILE A 97 5.61 22.90 -5.87
N PRO A 98 6.64 22.97 -5.00
CA PRO A 98 7.01 21.90 -4.10
C PRO A 98 6.20 21.93 -2.79
N PHE A 99 4.89 22.13 -2.89
CA PHE A 99 3.95 22.02 -1.78
C PHE A 99 2.71 21.29 -2.27
N HIS A 100 2.10 20.45 -1.43
CA HIS A 100 0.81 19.82 -1.73
C HIS A 100 -0.33 20.81 -1.56
N PHE A 101 -0.23 21.63 -0.53
CA PHE A 101 -1.16 22.71 -0.23
C PHE A 101 -0.39 23.92 0.27
N VAL A 102 -0.97 25.10 0.11
CA VAL A 102 -0.47 26.33 0.71
C VAL A 102 -1.59 26.98 1.50
N VAL A 103 -1.33 27.36 2.75
CA VAL A 103 -2.28 28.02 3.64
C VAL A 103 -1.84 29.46 3.84
N ALA A 104 -2.74 30.39 3.59
CA ALA A 104 -2.53 31.81 3.82
C ALA A 104 -2.69 32.19 5.31
N SER A 105 -2.14 33.34 5.71
CA SER A 105 -2.31 33.86 7.08
C SER A 105 -3.78 34.15 7.40
N ASN A 106 -4.61 34.43 6.41
CA ASN A 106 -6.05 34.57 6.59
C ASN A 106 -6.82 33.23 6.74
N GLY A 107 -6.16 32.08 6.53
CA GLY A 107 -6.75 30.74 6.58
C GLY A 107 -7.25 30.18 5.25
N ASP A 108 -7.11 30.91 4.15
CA ASP A 108 -7.40 30.38 2.82
C ASP A 108 -6.43 29.25 2.45
N VAL A 109 -6.95 28.21 1.80
CA VAL A 109 -6.18 27.03 1.41
C VAL A 109 -6.12 26.93 -0.11
N TYR A 110 -4.91 26.89 -0.66
CA TYR A 110 -4.60 26.83 -2.08
C TYR A 110 -4.12 25.41 -2.42
N ALA A 111 -4.65 24.84 -3.50
CA ALA A 111 -4.11 23.60 -4.07
C ALA A 111 -2.70 23.85 -4.59
N GLY A 112 -1.73 23.07 -4.10
CA GLY A 112 -0.33 23.13 -4.50
C GLY A 112 -0.10 22.28 -5.75
N ASN A 113 0.68 21.21 -5.63
CA ASN A 113 1.10 20.37 -6.74
C ASN A 113 -0.09 19.71 -7.47
N LYS A 114 0.14 19.38 -8.73
CA LYS A 114 -0.85 18.77 -9.64
C LYS A 114 -1.11 17.29 -9.38
N GLY A 115 -0.13 16.56 -8.85
CA GLY A 115 -0.19 15.11 -8.65
C GLY A 115 -0.92 14.67 -7.37
N GLY A 116 -1.36 15.62 -6.54
CA GLY A 116 -2.09 15.38 -5.30
C GLY A 116 -1.19 14.83 -4.19
N ASP A 117 -1.82 14.32 -3.13
CA ASP A 117 -1.16 13.88 -1.89
C ASP A 117 -0.06 12.84 -2.08
N GLU A 118 -0.19 11.98 -3.09
CA GLU A 118 0.76 10.90 -3.35
C GLU A 118 1.97 11.37 -4.15
N GLN A 119 1.97 12.60 -4.70
CA GLN A 119 3.09 13.10 -5.49
C GLN A 119 4.33 13.29 -4.60
N VAL A 120 5.41 12.58 -4.93
CA VAL A 120 6.69 12.74 -4.23
C VAL A 120 7.26 14.13 -4.50
N ILE A 121 7.48 14.89 -3.43
CA ILE A 121 8.28 16.11 -3.46
C ILE A 121 9.65 15.77 -2.87
N SER A 122 10.69 15.83 -3.71
CA SER A 122 12.05 15.51 -3.29
C SER A 122 12.63 16.62 -2.41
N VAL A 123 12.80 16.32 -1.11
CA VAL A 123 13.49 17.17 -0.14
C VAL A 123 14.62 16.37 0.49
N GLU A 124 15.85 16.86 0.37
CA GLU A 124 17.02 16.23 1.02
C GLU A 124 16.83 16.26 2.55
N GLY A 125 16.96 15.09 3.19
CA GLY A 125 16.71 14.95 4.62
C GLY A 125 15.26 14.60 4.99
N GLU A 126 14.39 14.35 4.02
CA GLU A 126 13.01 13.88 4.26
C GLU A 126 12.75 12.53 3.58
N ASP A 127 11.82 11.78 4.18
CA ASP A 127 11.26 10.57 3.56
C ASP A 127 10.38 10.94 2.35
N GLN A 128 10.22 10.01 1.42
CA GLN A 128 9.48 10.26 0.17
C GLN A 128 7.98 10.50 0.40
N GLY A 129 7.40 9.97 1.49
CA GLY A 129 5.98 10.06 1.83
C GLY A 129 5.58 11.29 2.64
N VAL A 130 6.32 12.40 2.53
CA VAL A 130 6.01 13.66 3.22
C VAL A 130 5.03 14.52 2.45
N ILE A 131 3.90 14.87 3.09
CA ILE A 131 2.99 15.90 2.58
C ILE A 131 3.44 17.27 3.10
N LEU A 132 4.00 18.08 2.21
CA LEU A 132 4.38 19.46 2.50
C LEU A 132 3.18 20.43 2.40
N ILE A 133 2.92 21.18 3.46
CA ILE A 133 1.96 22.28 3.49
C ILE A 133 2.75 23.59 3.67
N GLY A 134 2.76 24.48 2.67
CA GLY A 134 3.35 25.80 2.83
C GLY A 134 2.45 26.69 3.69
N TYR A 135 2.97 27.41 4.67
CA TYR A 135 2.25 28.45 5.39
C TYR A 135 2.80 29.81 4.99
N LEU A 136 1.98 30.69 4.42
CA LEU A 136 2.37 32.05 4.04
C LEU A 136 2.46 32.91 5.29
N ALA A 137 3.68 33.04 5.81
CA ALA A 137 3.96 33.80 7.02
C ALA A 137 4.26 35.26 6.68
N ASP A 138 3.65 36.18 7.42
CA ASP A 138 3.99 37.59 7.33
C ASP A 138 5.42 37.85 7.81
N LYS A 139 5.94 39.02 7.46
CA LYS A 139 7.26 39.46 7.91
C LYS A 139 7.33 39.46 9.44
N ASP A 140 8.42 38.92 9.98
CA ASP A 140 8.71 38.81 11.42
C ASP A 140 7.72 37.92 12.19
N GLU A 141 6.81 37.22 11.50
CA GLU A 141 5.92 36.25 12.12
C GLU A 141 6.74 35.06 12.64
N THR A 142 6.46 34.65 13.87
CA THR A 142 7.19 33.58 14.58
C THR A 142 6.29 32.44 15.02
N ASN A 143 4.99 32.53 14.72
CA ASN A 143 3.98 31.51 15.00
C ASN A 143 2.82 31.68 14.02
N PHE A 144 1.96 30.67 13.87
CA PHE A 144 0.77 30.77 13.03
C PHE A 144 -0.17 31.88 13.51
N SER A 145 -0.66 32.68 12.58
CA SER A 145 -1.66 33.71 12.85
C SER A 145 -2.98 33.08 13.30
N LEU A 146 -3.69 33.73 14.21
CA LEU A 146 -4.97 33.22 14.74
C LEU A 146 -6.03 32.99 13.65
N SER A 147 -5.99 33.78 12.58
CA SER A 147 -6.88 33.61 11.42
C SER A 147 -6.57 32.35 10.63
N SER A 148 -5.31 31.92 10.58
CA SER A 148 -4.90 30.73 9.84
C SER A 148 -5.27 29.41 10.50
N PHE A 149 -5.52 29.40 11.82
CA PHE A 149 -5.77 28.17 12.59
C PHE A 149 -6.89 27.34 11.96
N LYS A 150 -8.02 27.95 11.60
CA LYS A 150 -9.13 27.22 10.97
C LYS A 150 -8.74 26.57 9.65
N GLY A 151 -7.94 27.27 8.83
CA GLY A 151 -7.45 26.75 7.56
C GLY A 151 -6.51 25.56 7.77
N LEU A 152 -5.53 25.72 8.68
CA LEU A 152 -4.57 24.68 9.04
C LEU A 152 -5.24 23.46 9.67
N GLU A 153 -6.06 23.64 10.70
CA GLU A 153 -6.82 22.56 11.35
C GLU A 153 -7.61 21.75 10.33
N ALA A 154 -8.37 22.45 9.48
CA ALA A 154 -9.27 21.78 8.57
C ALA A 154 -8.50 21.04 7.46
N ILE A 155 -7.45 21.63 6.86
CA ILE A 155 -6.68 20.94 5.81
C ILE A 155 -5.83 19.79 6.35
N ILE A 156 -5.19 19.98 7.52
CA ILE A 156 -4.39 18.93 8.16
C ILE A 156 -5.30 17.76 8.53
N LEU A 157 -6.46 18.02 9.14
CA LEU A 157 -7.40 16.98 9.52
C LEU A 157 -7.98 16.26 8.29
N GLU A 158 -8.29 16.99 7.21
CA GLU A 158 -8.75 16.38 5.96
C GLU A 158 -7.70 15.44 5.35
N ILE A 159 -6.44 15.89 5.25
CA ILE A 159 -5.32 15.09 4.76
C ILE A 159 -5.07 13.88 5.67
N ALA A 160 -5.02 14.10 6.98
CA ALA A 160 -4.80 13.07 7.98
C ALA A 160 -5.85 11.97 7.86
N ASN A 161 -7.13 12.35 7.79
CA ASN A 161 -8.23 11.40 7.68
C ASN A 161 -8.20 10.63 6.36
N ARG A 162 -8.01 11.31 5.21
CA ARG A 162 -8.09 10.63 3.90
C ARG A 162 -6.89 9.74 3.60
N ASN A 163 -5.73 10.03 4.21
CA ASN A 163 -4.52 9.23 4.04
C ASN A 163 -4.21 8.31 5.23
N SER A 164 -5.02 8.33 6.28
CA SER A 164 -4.78 7.61 7.54
C SER A 164 -3.44 7.97 8.21
N ILE A 165 -3.01 9.23 8.06
CA ILE A 165 -1.82 9.77 8.74
C ILE A 165 -2.25 10.15 10.15
N LYS A 166 -1.60 9.56 11.16
CA LYS A 166 -1.95 9.84 12.54
C LYS A 166 -1.57 11.28 12.92
N PRO A 167 -2.35 11.99 13.76
CA PRO A 167 -2.03 13.37 14.16
C PRO A 167 -0.61 13.55 14.74
N GLU A 168 -0.06 12.55 15.43
CA GLU A 168 1.32 12.58 15.93
C GLU A 168 2.41 12.60 14.85
N LYS A 169 2.06 12.35 13.58
CA LYS A 169 2.95 12.43 12.41
C LYS A 169 2.84 13.79 11.71
N VAL A 170 2.18 14.77 12.34
CA VAL A 170 2.12 16.16 11.85
C VAL A 170 3.21 16.95 12.56
N GLU A 171 4.10 17.55 11.79
CA GLU A 171 5.21 18.34 12.30
C GLU A 171 5.32 19.69 11.56
N VAL A 172 6.11 20.60 12.14
CA VAL A 172 6.53 21.83 11.47
C VAL A 172 8.02 21.75 11.17
N GLY A 173 8.45 22.36 10.08
CA GLY A 173 9.86 22.43 9.73
C GLY A 173 10.17 23.60 8.82
N ALA A 174 11.40 23.65 8.34
CA ALA A 174 11.82 24.60 7.32
C ALA A 174 12.42 23.87 6.13
N THR A 175 12.45 24.54 4.98
CA THR A 175 13.20 24.10 3.82
C THR A 175 14.10 25.23 3.34
N GLU A 176 15.26 24.89 2.81
CA GLU A 176 16.07 25.83 2.05
C GLU A 176 16.28 25.35 0.62
N ILE A 177 16.51 26.31 -0.28
CA ILE A 177 16.87 26.03 -1.66
C ILE A 177 18.39 25.91 -1.72
N VAL A 178 18.87 24.76 -2.16
CA VAL A 178 20.29 24.48 -2.38
C VAL A 178 20.56 24.50 -3.88
N VAL A 179 21.48 25.37 -4.31
CA VAL A 179 21.91 25.48 -5.70
C VAL A 179 23.30 24.86 -5.81
N ASN A 180 23.42 23.80 -6.60
CA ASN A 180 24.72 23.23 -6.94
C ASN A 180 25.22 23.87 -8.25
N LEU A 181 26.35 24.59 -8.19
CA LEU A 181 26.89 25.31 -9.33
C LEU A 181 27.62 24.40 -10.33
N GLU A 182 28.06 23.20 -9.90
CA GLU A 182 28.80 22.26 -10.75
C GLU A 182 27.88 21.57 -11.76
N ASP A 183 26.77 21.02 -11.27
CA ASP A 183 25.77 20.33 -12.10
C ASP A 183 24.56 21.22 -12.46
N ARG A 184 24.54 22.47 -11.96
CA ARG A 184 23.45 23.44 -12.12
C ARG A 184 22.08 22.95 -11.62
N SER A 185 22.08 22.00 -10.69
CA SER A 185 20.84 21.51 -10.07
C SER A 185 20.37 22.43 -8.95
N VAL A 186 19.05 22.49 -8.79
CA VAL A 186 18.39 23.18 -7.68
C VAL A 186 17.57 22.13 -6.92
N LYS A 187 17.74 22.09 -5.60
CA LYS A 187 17.07 21.13 -4.73
C LYS A 187 16.51 21.81 -3.48
N LEU A 188 15.58 21.14 -2.83
CA LEU A 188 15.16 21.49 -1.48
C LEU A 188 15.90 20.64 -0.47
N ARG A 189 16.30 21.25 0.65
CA ARG A 189 16.86 20.57 1.81
C ARG A 189 16.09 20.94 3.05
N SER A 190 15.79 19.93 3.86
CA SER A 190 15.10 20.12 5.14
C SER A 190 15.98 20.79 6.17
N LYS A 191 15.33 21.56 7.05
CA LYS A 191 15.92 22.21 8.21
C LYS A 191 14.98 22.08 9.40
N ASP A 192 15.60 21.98 10.56
CA ASP A 192 14.87 22.08 11.82
C ASP A 192 14.36 23.49 12.04
N LEU A 193 13.15 23.57 12.58
CA LEU A 193 12.52 24.81 13.03
C LEU A 193 12.35 24.72 14.54
N PHE A 194 12.73 25.78 15.26
CA PHE A 194 12.68 25.83 16.72
C PHE A 194 11.77 26.97 17.20
N GLY A 195 11.35 26.89 18.47
CA GLY A 195 10.61 27.97 19.13
C GLY A 195 9.10 27.88 18.94
N SER A 196 8.45 29.04 18.84
CA SER A 196 6.99 29.19 18.93
C SER A 196 6.21 28.45 17.84
N TRP A 197 6.81 28.19 16.68
CA TRP A 197 6.20 27.37 15.63
C TRP A 197 5.88 25.94 16.08
N ASN A 198 6.75 25.33 16.89
CA ASN A 198 6.51 23.98 17.43
C ASN A 198 5.33 23.98 18.41
N ALA A 199 5.18 25.05 19.19
CA ALA A 199 4.01 25.22 20.05
C ALA A 199 2.73 25.42 19.21
N GLY A 200 2.79 26.26 18.18
CA GLY A 200 1.65 26.51 17.30
C GLY A 200 1.16 25.26 16.58
N ILE A 201 2.07 24.43 16.04
CA ILE A 201 1.64 23.19 15.37
C ILE A 201 1.11 22.19 16.38
N SER A 202 1.67 22.14 17.59
CA SER A 202 1.15 21.32 18.68
C SER A 202 -0.26 21.72 19.08
N ASP A 203 -0.58 23.03 19.10
CA ASP A 203 -1.92 23.52 19.39
C ASP A 203 -2.92 23.09 18.30
N VAL A 204 -2.54 23.23 17.02
CA VAL A 204 -3.34 22.77 15.87
C VAL A 204 -3.55 21.25 15.90
N VAL A 205 -2.51 20.47 16.19
CA VAL A 205 -2.62 19.00 16.28
C VAL A 205 -3.52 18.57 17.44
N SER A 206 -3.42 19.26 18.58
CA SER A 206 -4.25 18.98 19.75
C SER A 206 -5.71 19.29 19.48
N SER A 207 -6.02 20.36 18.75
CA SER A 207 -7.41 20.75 18.47
C SER A 207 -8.12 19.80 17.50
N ILE A 208 -7.39 19.14 16.60
CA ILE A 208 -7.96 18.20 15.62
C ILE A 208 -8.02 16.75 16.13
N GLN A 209 -7.40 16.44 17.27
CA GLN A 209 -7.18 15.06 17.72
C GLN A 209 -8.49 14.29 17.93
N ASP A 210 -9.51 14.92 18.54
CA ASP A 210 -10.82 14.29 18.79
C ASP A 210 -11.66 14.12 17.51
N ASP A 211 -11.33 14.90 16.47
CA ASP A 211 -12.03 14.88 15.18
C ASP A 211 -11.33 13.95 14.17
N TYR A 212 -10.15 13.40 14.49
CA TYR A 212 -9.43 12.41 13.69
C TYR A 212 -10.20 11.09 13.60
N LYS A 213 -10.65 10.79 12.37
CA LYS A 213 -11.45 9.62 11.99
C LYS A 213 -10.93 9.14 10.64
N PRO A 214 -9.86 8.32 10.62
CA PRO A 214 -9.22 7.90 9.39
C PRO A 214 -10.20 7.13 8.50
N THR A 215 -10.20 7.47 7.22
CA THR A 215 -11.02 6.81 6.22
C THR A 215 -10.40 5.46 5.93
N GLN A 216 -11.15 4.39 6.16
CA GLN A 216 -10.70 3.06 5.77
C GLN A 216 -10.59 3.01 4.24
N LYS A 217 -9.37 2.80 3.72
CA LYS A 217 -9.14 2.63 2.29
C LYS A 217 -9.80 1.35 1.84
N THR A 218 -10.53 1.44 0.73
CA THR A 218 -11.15 0.29 0.06
C THR A 218 -10.57 0.19 -1.33
N TYR A 219 -9.89 -0.92 -1.59
CA TYR A 219 -9.25 -1.21 -2.87
C TYR A 219 -10.19 -2.03 -3.73
N ALA A 220 -10.18 -1.76 -5.03
CA ALA A 220 -10.96 -2.49 -6.02
C ALA A 220 -10.11 -2.67 -7.27
N ILE A 221 -10.17 -3.86 -7.86
CA ILE A 221 -9.45 -4.22 -9.08
C ILE A 221 -10.36 -4.98 -10.02
N GLU A 222 -9.94 -5.05 -11.28
CA GLU A 222 -10.51 -5.90 -12.32
C GLU A 222 -9.38 -6.75 -12.90
N LEU A 223 -9.54 -8.08 -12.90
CA LEU A 223 -8.63 -8.99 -13.57
C LEU A 223 -9.04 -9.07 -15.04
N LEU A 224 -8.28 -8.42 -15.91
CA LEU A 224 -8.59 -8.28 -17.33
C LEU A 224 -8.18 -9.51 -18.14
N GLU A 225 -7.01 -10.07 -17.83
CA GLU A 225 -6.42 -11.16 -18.61
C GLU A 225 -5.57 -12.06 -17.73
N VAL A 226 -5.58 -13.36 -18.03
CA VAL A 226 -4.69 -14.37 -17.45
C VAL A 226 -3.98 -15.09 -18.57
N THR A 227 -2.67 -14.91 -18.68
CA THR A 227 -1.84 -15.60 -19.66
C THR A 227 -1.30 -16.87 -19.02
N SER A 228 -1.81 -18.02 -19.45
CA SER A 228 -1.31 -19.32 -19.01
C SER A 228 -0.06 -19.73 -19.78
N PRO A 229 0.88 -20.45 -19.16
CA PRO A 229 2.02 -21.03 -19.85
C PRO A 229 1.58 -22.03 -20.93
N GLU A 230 2.16 -21.91 -22.13
CA GLU A 230 1.89 -22.83 -23.25
C GLU A 230 3.04 -23.84 -23.41
N GLY A 231 2.70 -25.05 -23.85
CA GLY A 231 3.65 -26.13 -24.15
C GLY A 231 3.60 -27.30 -23.17
N ASP A 232 4.32 -28.36 -23.54
CA ASP A 232 4.52 -29.54 -22.70
C ASP A 232 5.80 -29.35 -21.88
N PHE A 233 5.63 -29.13 -20.58
CA PHE A 233 6.75 -28.88 -19.67
C PHE A 233 7.34 -30.19 -19.17
N LEU A 234 8.66 -30.25 -19.02
CA LEU A 234 9.33 -31.35 -18.33
C LEU A 234 9.45 -31.05 -16.82
N PRO A 235 9.46 -32.09 -15.96
CA PRO A 235 9.74 -31.90 -14.54
C PRO A 235 11.07 -31.19 -14.30
N GLY A 236 11.07 -30.24 -13.36
CA GLY A 236 12.22 -29.37 -13.06
C GLY A 236 12.25 -28.07 -13.86
N GLU A 237 11.45 -27.96 -14.93
CA GLU A 237 11.28 -26.69 -15.65
C GLU A 237 10.49 -25.67 -14.85
N SER A 238 10.50 -24.44 -15.35
CA SER A 238 9.80 -23.31 -14.77
C SER A 238 8.82 -22.74 -15.77
N ALA A 239 7.61 -22.46 -15.32
CA ALA A 239 6.58 -21.82 -16.12
C ALA A 239 6.21 -20.44 -15.54
N ILE A 240 5.67 -19.53 -16.34
CA ILE A 240 5.33 -18.17 -15.92
C ILE A 240 3.86 -17.88 -16.24
N VAL A 241 3.09 -17.54 -15.22
CA VAL A 241 1.72 -17.05 -15.36
C VAL A 241 1.77 -15.53 -15.44
N GLY A 242 1.10 -14.94 -16.44
CA GLY A 242 0.90 -13.50 -16.58
C GLY A 242 -0.50 -13.09 -16.13
N LEU A 243 -0.63 -11.92 -15.52
CA LEU A 243 -1.89 -11.32 -15.06
C LEU A 243 -1.96 -9.86 -15.52
N ARG A 244 -2.99 -9.47 -16.25
CA ARG A 244 -3.28 -8.06 -16.53
C ARG A 244 -4.37 -7.58 -15.60
N ILE A 245 -4.07 -6.58 -14.77
CA ILE A 245 -4.96 -6.08 -13.74
C ILE A 245 -5.19 -4.58 -13.93
N ARG A 246 -6.44 -4.13 -13.79
CA ARG A 246 -6.79 -2.72 -13.70
C ARG A 246 -7.15 -2.36 -12.26
N ASN A 247 -6.66 -1.23 -11.76
CA ASN A 247 -7.16 -0.66 -10.51
C ASN A 247 -8.45 0.13 -10.81
N THR A 248 -9.58 -0.36 -10.31
CA THR A 248 -10.90 0.28 -10.45
C THR A 248 -11.30 1.08 -9.20
N GLY A 249 -10.46 1.05 -8.17
CA GLY A 249 -10.63 1.77 -6.92
C GLY A 249 -10.26 3.26 -7.02
N LYS A 250 -10.42 3.95 -5.89
CA LYS A 250 -10.12 5.39 -5.76
C LYS A 250 -8.70 5.68 -5.29
N PHE A 251 -8.00 4.66 -4.78
CA PHE A 251 -6.69 4.79 -4.16
C PHE A 251 -5.66 4.03 -5.00
N SER A 252 -4.43 4.53 -5.06
CA SER A 252 -3.33 3.77 -5.62
C SER A 252 -3.03 2.56 -4.75
N ILE A 253 -2.66 1.45 -5.38
CA ILE A 253 -2.24 0.24 -4.70
C ILE A 253 -0.72 0.14 -4.80
N TYR A 254 -0.07 0.14 -3.65
CA TYR A 254 1.38 0.05 -3.52
C TYR A 254 1.78 -1.32 -3.00
N GLN A 255 2.86 -1.88 -3.53
CA GLN A 255 3.51 -3.04 -2.93
C GLN A 255 3.92 -2.72 -1.48
N GLY A 256 3.71 -3.66 -0.56
CA GLY A 256 4.01 -3.51 0.87
C GLY A 256 2.95 -2.77 1.69
N THR A 257 1.81 -2.40 1.09
CA THR A 257 0.71 -1.71 1.79
C THR A 257 -0.51 -2.60 1.97
N ASP A 258 -1.50 -2.12 2.72
CA ASP A 258 -2.78 -2.80 2.96
C ASP A 258 -3.57 -3.14 1.67
N GLY A 259 -3.27 -2.43 0.58
CA GLY A 259 -3.85 -2.65 -0.73
C GLY A 259 -3.11 -3.65 -1.62
N GLU A 260 -1.89 -4.10 -1.26
CA GLU A 260 -1.05 -4.94 -2.13
C GLU A 260 -1.83 -6.15 -2.64
N ILE A 261 -1.76 -6.38 -3.95
CA ILE A 261 -2.46 -7.47 -4.61
C ILE A 261 -1.63 -8.74 -4.47
N LEU A 262 -2.23 -9.75 -3.84
CA LEU A 262 -1.64 -11.05 -3.61
C LEU A 262 -2.42 -12.09 -4.41
N ALA A 263 -1.72 -13.07 -4.97
CA ALA A 263 -2.36 -14.27 -5.48
C ALA A 263 -2.31 -15.36 -4.42
N LEU A 264 -3.41 -16.10 -4.24
CA LEU A 264 -3.55 -17.15 -3.23
C LEU A 264 -4.25 -18.36 -3.84
N THR A 265 -3.81 -19.57 -3.49
CA THR A 265 -4.54 -20.78 -3.89
C THR A 265 -5.97 -20.73 -3.34
N LYS A 266 -6.97 -21.07 -4.16
CA LYS A 266 -8.39 -20.90 -3.80
C LYS A 266 -8.76 -21.60 -2.49
N ASN A 267 -8.25 -22.82 -2.31
CA ASN A 267 -8.51 -23.69 -1.17
C ASN A 267 -7.54 -23.49 0.00
N GLU A 268 -6.57 -22.58 -0.15
CA GLU A 268 -5.53 -22.29 0.87
C GLU A 268 -4.64 -23.47 1.27
N ASN A 269 -4.65 -24.52 0.45
CA ASN A 269 -3.69 -25.62 0.54
C ASN A 269 -2.39 -25.23 -0.16
N ASP A 270 -1.31 -25.91 0.20
CA ASP A 270 -0.02 -25.80 -0.48
C ASP A 270 -0.16 -26.11 -1.98
N SER A 271 0.40 -25.24 -2.80
CA SER A 271 0.39 -25.37 -4.26
C SER A 271 1.36 -26.45 -4.71
N ARG A 272 0.93 -27.24 -5.71
CA ARG A 272 1.84 -28.18 -6.42
C ARG A 272 2.88 -27.46 -7.27
N PHE A 273 2.63 -26.19 -7.56
CA PHE A 273 3.48 -25.31 -8.35
C PHE A 273 4.39 -24.41 -7.51
N PHE A 274 4.43 -24.63 -6.19
CA PHE A 274 5.20 -23.82 -5.26
C PHE A 274 6.69 -23.73 -5.63
N VAL A 275 7.22 -22.50 -5.59
CA VAL A 275 8.64 -22.22 -5.81
C VAL A 275 9.26 -21.76 -4.48
N ASN A 276 10.08 -22.63 -3.88
CA ASN A 276 10.75 -22.35 -2.60
C ASN A 276 11.69 -21.13 -2.71
N GLY A 277 11.62 -20.24 -1.71
CA GLY A 277 12.43 -19.01 -1.66
C GLY A 277 11.99 -17.91 -2.63
N VAL A 278 10.94 -18.12 -3.44
CA VAL A 278 10.40 -17.13 -4.38
C VAL A 278 8.97 -16.74 -4.01
N TRP A 279 8.13 -17.71 -3.65
CA TRP A 279 6.78 -17.43 -3.17
C TRP A 279 6.82 -16.97 -1.70
N ALA A 280 5.88 -16.12 -1.30
CA ALA A 280 5.75 -15.65 0.08
C ALA A 280 5.37 -16.80 1.04
N SER A 281 4.63 -17.80 0.54
CA SER A 281 4.36 -19.06 1.24
C SER A 281 4.01 -20.16 0.23
N PRO A 282 3.92 -21.44 0.63
CA PRO A 282 3.52 -22.54 -0.26
C PRO A 282 2.21 -22.35 -1.03
N LYS A 283 1.35 -21.43 -0.58
CA LYS A 283 0.04 -21.13 -1.19
C LYS A 283 -0.06 -19.74 -1.81
N GLN A 284 0.99 -18.91 -1.71
CA GLN A 284 0.91 -17.49 -2.02
C GLN A 284 2.12 -17.05 -2.87
N PRO A 285 2.00 -17.05 -4.21
CA PRO A 285 2.99 -16.42 -5.07
C PRO A 285 3.06 -14.91 -4.85
N ILE A 286 4.26 -14.35 -5.03
CA ILE A 286 4.48 -12.91 -5.12
C ILE A 286 4.18 -12.50 -6.58
N ILE A 287 3.28 -11.53 -6.75
CA ILE A 287 2.92 -10.98 -8.08
C ILE A 287 3.29 -9.51 -8.25
N MET A 288 3.30 -8.73 -7.17
CA MET A 288 3.79 -7.34 -7.17
C MET A 288 5.27 -7.32 -6.81
N GLU A 289 6.12 -6.86 -7.74
CA GLU A 289 7.55 -6.68 -7.51
C GLU A 289 7.81 -5.47 -6.59
N GLU A 290 8.96 -5.43 -5.91
CA GLU A 290 9.31 -4.35 -4.99
C GLU A 290 9.17 -2.96 -5.65
N GLY A 291 8.47 -2.04 -4.97
CA GLY A 291 8.20 -0.70 -5.48
C GLY A 291 7.10 -0.61 -6.54
N SER A 292 6.40 -1.71 -6.85
CA SER A 292 5.26 -1.68 -7.79
C SER A 292 4.13 -0.79 -7.29
N ILE A 293 3.53 -0.06 -8.23
CA ILE A 293 2.34 0.78 -8.02
C ILE A 293 1.35 0.59 -9.18
N ILE A 294 0.07 0.53 -8.84
CA ILE A 294 -1.03 0.68 -9.80
C ILE A 294 -1.98 1.80 -9.36
N ARG A 295 -2.02 2.89 -10.12
CA ARG A 295 -2.85 4.08 -9.84
C ARG A 295 -4.31 3.85 -10.22
N PRO A 296 -5.28 4.63 -9.68
CA PRO A 296 -6.67 4.57 -10.11
C PRO A 296 -6.83 4.66 -11.63
N GLY A 297 -7.57 3.71 -12.21
CA GLY A 297 -7.80 3.58 -13.65
C GLY A 297 -6.65 2.98 -14.45
N GLN A 298 -5.48 2.77 -13.84
CA GLN A 298 -4.30 2.23 -14.52
C GLN A 298 -4.40 0.71 -14.69
N GLU A 299 -3.85 0.21 -15.79
CA GLU A 299 -3.60 -1.21 -16.03
C GLU A 299 -2.12 -1.55 -15.84
N ARG A 300 -1.85 -2.72 -15.25
CA ARG A 300 -0.51 -3.27 -15.09
C ARG A 300 -0.48 -4.76 -15.35
N ASP A 301 0.63 -5.19 -15.94
CA ASP A 301 0.96 -6.60 -16.14
C ASP A 301 1.84 -7.08 -14.99
N PHE A 302 1.42 -8.16 -14.35
CA PHE A 302 2.13 -8.87 -13.31
C PHE A 302 2.43 -10.30 -13.75
N LYS A 303 3.39 -10.93 -13.09
CA LYS A 303 3.76 -12.32 -13.39
C LYS A 303 4.21 -13.05 -12.15
N PHE A 304 4.01 -14.35 -12.13
CA PHE A 304 4.64 -15.22 -11.12
C PHE A 304 5.08 -16.53 -11.72
N LYS A 305 6.14 -17.09 -11.11
CA LYS A 305 6.79 -18.31 -11.55
C LYS A 305 6.15 -19.53 -10.89
N LEU A 306 6.04 -20.61 -11.65
CA LEU A 306 5.61 -21.94 -11.21
C LEU A 306 6.80 -22.90 -11.26
N ASN A 307 6.87 -23.81 -10.30
CA ASN A 307 7.76 -24.97 -10.35
C ASN A 307 7.03 -26.17 -10.97
N ILE A 308 7.59 -26.78 -12.00
CA ILE A 308 6.99 -27.96 -12.62
C ILE A 308 7.50 -29.21 -11.92
N SER A 309 6.65 -29.81 -11.10
CA SER A 309 6.98 -31.01 -10.31
C SER A 309 6.70 -32.30 -11.09
N LEU A 310 6.99 -33.46 -10.49
CA LEU A 310 6.83 -34.81 -11.08
C LEU A 310 5.35 -35.28 -11.18
N PHE A 311 4.41 -34.35 -11.40
CA PHE A 311 3.00 -34.64 -11.59
C PHE A 311 2.65 -34.60 -13.08
N PHE A 312 2.78 -35.75 -13.75
CA PHE A 312 2.56 -35.90 -15.19
C PHE A 312 1.12 -35.64 -15.63
N GLY A 313 0.98 -35.30 -16.91
CA GLY A 313 -0.29 -35.01 -17.55
C GLY A 313 -0.80 -33.61 -17.21
N GLU A 314 -2.09 -33.40 -17.40
CA GLU A 314 -2.75 -32.13 -17.14
C GLU A 314 -2.85 -31.87 -15.63
N GLN A 315 -2.23 -30.78 -15.19
CA GLN A 315 -2.32 -30.25 -13.83
C GLN A 315 -3.08 -28.94 -13.86
N THR A 316 -4.06 -28.80 -12.96
CA THR A 316 -4.86 -27.59 -12.82
C THR A 316 -4.89 -27.13 -11.37
N GLU A 317 -4.73 -25.83 -11.16
CA GLU A 317 -4.92 -25.21 -9.84
C GLU A 317 -5.64 -23.87 -9.98
N THR A 318 -6.56 -23.60 -9.06
CA THR A 318 -7.31 -22.34 -9.05
C THR A 318 -6.72 -21.38 -8.03
N PHE A 319 -6.52 -20.14 -8.45
CA PHE A 319 -6.07 -19.03 -7.61
C PHE A 319 -7.17 -17.97 -7.51
N LYS A 320 -7.05 -17.12 -6.50
CA LYS A 320 -7.85 -15.91 -6.30
C LYS A 320 -6.93 -14.75 -5.94
N LEU A 321 -7.35 -13.52 -6.21
CA LEU A 321 -6.61 -12.34 -5.76
C LEU A 321 -7.16 -11.82 -4.43
N THR A 322 -6.27 -11.47 -3.52
CA THR A 322 -6.61 -10.89 -2.21
C THR A 322 -5.74 -9.67 -1.94
N ASN A 323 -6.14 -8.85 -0.97
CA ASN A 323 -5.22 -7.89 -0.36
C ASN A 323 -4.46 -8.51 0.84
N THR A 324 -3.59 -7.74 1.49
CA THR A 324 -2.82 -8.21 2.67
C THR A 324 -3.69 -8.52 3.89
N ASP A 325 -4.88 -7.92 3.98
CA ASP A 325 -5.87 -8.24 5.03
C ASP A 325 -6.62 -9.56 4.76
N GLY A 326 -6.33 -10.23 3.64
CA GLY A 326 -7.00 -11.47 3.22
C GLY A 326 -8.38 -11.23 2.61
N ARG A 327 -8.78 -9.98 2.34
CA ARG A 327 -10.03 -9.69 1.62
C ARG A 327 -9.88 -10.10 0.17
N VAL A 328 -10.81 -10.91 -0.32
CA VAL A 328 -10.85 -11.37 -1.70
C VAL A 328 -11.37 -10.25 -2.61
N PHE A 329 -10.67 -9.98 -3.70
CA PHE A 329 -11.17 -9.13 -4.76
C PHE A 329 -12.21 -9.89 -5.59
N SER A 330 -13.40 -9.30 -5.78
CA SER A 330 -14.50 -9.93 -6.52
C SER A 330 -14.10 -10.29 -7.95
N ASP A 331 -14.59 -11.44 -8.42
CA ASP A 331 -14.41 -11.91 -9.80
C ASP A 331 -12.94 -12.05 -10.26
N THR A 332 -12.03 -12.33 -9.32
CA THR A 332 -10.59 -12.53 -9.59
C THR A 332 -10.12 -13.97 -9.47
N GLU A 333 -11.04 -14.94 -9.46
CA GLU A 333 -10.66 -16.34 -9.51
C GLU A 333 -10.19 -16.73 -10.90
N PHE A 334 -9.05 -17.43 -11.00
CA PHE A 334 -8.52 -17.90 -12.27
C PHE A 334 -7.91 -19.29 -12.15
N VAL A 335 -7.98 -20.06 -13.24
CA VAL A 335 -7.42 -21.40 -13.33
C VAL A 335 -6.09 -21.35 -14.05
N VAL A 336 -5.05 -21.86 -13.41
CA VAL A 336 -3.76 -22.14 -14.03
C VAL A 336 -3.78 -23.60 -14.48
N LYS A 337 -3.50 -23.83 -15.76
CA LYS A 337 -3.42 -25.16 -16.36
C LYS A 337 -2.03 -25.37 -16.95
N ILE A 338 -1.42 -26.51 -16.64
CA ILE A 338 -0.10 -26.91 -17.13
C ILE A 338 -0.17 -28.36 -17.58
N THR A 339 0.40 -28.67 -18.74
CA THR A 339 0.63 -30.05 -19.18
C THR A 339 2.07 -30.42 -18.88
N VAL A 340 2.25 -31.47 -18.07
CA VAL A 340 3.58 -31.99 -17.73
C VAL A 340 3.85 -33.25 -18.53
N GLY A 341 4.87 -33.22 -19.38
CA GLY A 341 5.33 -34.35 -20.16
C GLY A 341 5.89 -35.47 -19.28
N GLY A 342 5.72 -36.71 -19.74
CA GLY A 342 6.34 -37.87 -19.11
C GLY A 342 7.88 -37.86 -19.25
N ILE A 343 8.56 -38.55 -18.35
CA ILE A 343 10.00 -38.81 -18.42
C ILE A 343 10.27 -40.31 -18.46
N GLU A 344 11.42 -40.72 -18.99
CA GLU A 344 11.82 -42.13 -19.07
C GLU A 344 12.08 -42.76 -17.70
N GLN A 345 12.59 -41.96 -16.75
CA GLN A 345 12.88 -42.43 -15.40
C GLN A 345 11.59 -42.77 -14.66
N LYS A 346 11.63 -43.85 -13.88
CA LYS A 346 10.52 -44.20 -12.99
C LYS A 346 10.40 -43.15 -11.88
N VAL A 347 9.18 -42.80 -11.54
CA VAL A 347 8.85 -41.90 -10.43
C VAL A 347 8.10 -42.67 -9.38
N VAL A 348 8.47 -42.45 -8.11
CA VAL A 348 7.76 -43.00 -6.96
C VAL A 348 7.01 -41.91 -6.22
N GLU A 349 5.76 -42.20 -5.84
CA GLU A 349 4.94 -41.40 -4.94
C GLU A 349 4.98 -42.01 -3.54
N ILE A 350 5.20 -41.17 -2.53
CA ILE A 350 5.19 -41.56 -1.12
C ILE A 350 3.74 -41.77 -0.67
N LEU A 351 3.46 -42.92 -0.07
CA LEU A 351 2.14 -43.27 0.45
C LEU A 351 1.98 -42.77 1.89
N ALA A 352 0.72 -42.70 2.34
CA ALA A 352 0.43 -42.39 3.73
C ALA A 352 1.07 -43.41 4.67
N THR A 353 1.67 -42.90 5.76
CA THR A 353 2.22 -43.71 6.84
C THR A 353 1.49 -43.37 8.14
N GLU A 354 1.52 -44.28 9.11
CA GLU A 354 0.92 -44.06 10.44
C GLU A 354 1.52 -42.85 11.16
N THR A 355 2.76 -42.51 10.85
CA THR A 355 3.49 -41.39 11.45
C THR A 355 3.36 -40.07 10.68
N GLY A 356 2.70 -40.07 9.52
CA GLY A 356 2.55 -38.88 8.66
C GLY A 356 3.79 -38.49 7.85
N TYR A 357 4.87 -39.26 7.95
CA TYR A 357 6.12 -39.10 7.17
C TYR A 357 6.81 -40.45 6.98
N LEU A 358 7.72 -40.54 6.02
CA LEU A 358 8.58 -41.68 5.74
C LEU A 358 10.04 -41.29 5.96
N ASN A 359 10.77 -42.11 6.71
CA ASN A 359 12.20 -41.91 6.92
C ASN A 359 12.98 -42.26 5.65
N VAL A 360 13.90 -41.38 5.27
CA VAL A 360 14.92 -41.64 4.28
C VAL A 360 16.20 -42.04 4.99
N ARG A 361 16.84 -43.12 4.54
CA ARG A 361 17.99 -43.71 5.20
C ARG A 361 19.24 -43.69 4.33
N ALA A 362 20.40 -43.71 4.99
CA ALA A 362 21.70 -43.73 4.34
C ALA A 362 21.96 -45.02 3.52
N SER A 363 21.34 -46.14 3.91
CA SER A 363 21.44 -47.43 3.20
C SER A 363 20.12 -48.22 3.27
N ALA A 364 19.99 -49.24 2.43
CA ALA A 364 18.84 -50.13 2.30
C ALA A 364 18.67 -51.09 3.52
N SER A 365 18.50 -50.52 4.72
CA SER A 365 18.36 -51.29 5.96
C SER A 365 17.53 -50.54 7.00
N GLY A 366 16.68 -51.27 7.73
CA GLY A 366 15.86 -50.72 8.82
C GLY A 366 16.69 -50.21 10.01
N GLY A 367 17.94 -50.65 10.13
CA GLY A 367 18.89 -50.17 11.16
C GLY A 367 19.78 -49.02 10.70
N ALA A 368 19.73 -48.61 9.43
CA ALA A 368 20.58 -47.55 8.91
C ALA A 368 20.17 -46.17 9.44
N ASN A 369 21.14 -45.25 9.55
CA ASN A 369 20.86 -43.88 9.99
C ASN A 369 19.81 -43.20 9.10
N VAL A 370 18.87 -42.50 9.73
CA VAL A 370 17.91 -41.64 9.05
C VAL A 370 18.62 -40.35 8.66
N THR A 371 18.64 -40.03 7.36
CA THR A 371 19.30 -38.84 6.81
C THR A 371 18.31 -37.69 6.58
N SER A 372 17.07 -38.01 6.26
CA SER A 372 15.98 -37.04 6.08
C SER A 372 14.60 -37.70 6.25
N LYS A 373 13.54 -36.91 6.06
CA LYS A 373 12.15 -37.37 6.06
C LYS A 373 11.45 -36.83 4.83
N VAL A 374 10.55 -37.62 4.27
CA VAL A 374 9.67 -37.25 3.16
C VAL A 374 8.22 -37.47 3.55
N ASN A 375 7.31 -36.71 2.94
CA ASN A 375 5.90 -36.68 3.31
C ASN A 375 5.04 -37.41 2.28
N PRO A 376 3.91 -38.00 2.69
CA PRO A 376 2.93 -38.59 1.78
C PRO A 376 2.51 -37.61 0.67
N GLY A 377 2.33 -38.14 -0.55
CA GLY A 377 1.98 -37.38 -1.75
C GLY A 377 3.16 -36.75 -2.48
N GLN A 378 4.35 -36.66 -1.87
CA GLN A 378 5.56 -36.21 -2.57
C GLN A 378 6.00 -37.25 -3.59
N ARG A 379 6.62 -36.77 -4.68
CA ARG A 379 7.10 -37.61 -5.78
C ARG A 379 8.59 -37.39 -6.00
N TYR A 380 9.29 -38.48 -6.30
CA TYR A 380 10.75 -38.48 -6.51
C TYR A 380 11.14 -39.38 -7.67
N ILE A 381 12.24 -39.04 -8.34
CA ILE A 381 12.85 -39.92 -9.34
C ILE A 381 13.41 -41.15 -8.62
N LEU A 382 13.05 -42.33 -9.10
CA LEU A 382 13.59 -43.61 -8.64
C LEU A 382 14.93 -43.87 -9.31
N LEU A 383 15.98 -43.92 -8.50
CA LEU A 383 17.34 -44.22 -8.95
C LEU A 383 17.60 -45.74 -8.95
N GLU A 384 17.04 -46.46 -7.98
CA GLU A 384 17.27 -47.92 -7.83
C GLU A 384 16.07 -48.62 -7.17
N ASP A 385 15.68 -49.79 -7.69
CA ASP A 385 14.74 -50.73 -7.09
C ASP A 385 15.51 -51.95 -6.57
N SER A 386 15.73 -52.01 -5.25
CA SER A 386 16.42 -53.14 -4.64
C SER A 386 15.49 -54.33 -4.44
N GLU A 387 15.98 -55.52 -4.76
CA GLU A 387 15.31 -56.79 -4.46
C GLU A 387 15.02 -57.00 -2.97
N THR A 388 15.69 -56.24 -2.10
CA THR A 388 15.53 -56.29 -0.63
C THR A 388 14.37 -55.44 -0.09
N GLY A 389 13.52 -54.90 -0.96
CA GLY A 389 12.34 -54.13 -0.56
C GLY A 389 12.62 -52.66 -0.26
N TRP A 390 13.65 -52.09 -0.90
CA TRP A 390 14.04 -50.68 -0.75
C TRP A 390 14.07 -49.96 -2.09
N TYR A 391 13.66 -48.70 -2.06
CA TYR A 391 13.80 -47.78 -3.19
C TYR A 391 14.85 -46.74 -2.86
N LYS A 392 15.78 -46.51 -3.79
CA LYS A 392 16.68 -45.36 -3.74
C LYS A 392 16.07 -44.22 -4.54
N ILE A 393 15.83 -43.10 -3.88
CA ILE A 393 15.22 -41.90 -4.49
C ILE A 393 16.24 -40.77 -4.61
N ASP A 394 16.07 -39.97 -5.66
CA ASP A 394 16.77 -38.69 -5.82
C ASP A 394 16.12 -37.64 -4.92
N LEU A 395 16.91 -36.98 -4.07
CA LEU A 395 16.45 -35.93 -3.16
C LEU A 395 16.74 -34.52 -3.71
N GLY A 396 17.35 -34.41 -4.88
CA GLY A 396 17.82 -33.13 -5.44
C GLY A 396 19.22 -32.74 -4.96
N ASP A 397 19.84 -31.78 -5.66
CA ASP A 397 21.17 -31.23 -5.36
C ASP A 397 22.27 -32.29 -5.21
N GLY A 398 22.17 -33.38 -5.99
CA GLY A 398 23.10 -34.51 -5.96
C GLY A 398 22.94 -35.44 -4.76
N ASN A 399 21.94 -35.23 -3.91
CA ASN A 399 21.65 -36.09 -2.77
C ASN A 399 20.70 -37.23 -3.14
N SER A 400 20.87 -38.38 -2.50
CA SER A 400 19.95 -39.51 -2.64
C SER A 400 19.80 -40.25 -1.32
N GLY A 401 18.76 -41.08 -1.21
CA GLY A 401 18.56 -41.88 -0.01
C GLY A 401 17.57 -43.01 -0.21
N TRP A 402 17.50 -43.89 0.79
CA TRP A 402 16.74 -45.13 0.73
C TRP A 402 15.44 -45.06 1.52
N ILE A 403 14.34 -45.46 0.91
CA ILE A 403 13.02 -45.56 1.53
C ILE A 403 12.50 -47.00 1.44
N ALA A 404 11.67 -47.40 2.39
CA ALA A 404 11.05 -48.72 2.36
C ALA A 404 9.98 -48.79 1.26
N ARG A 405 10.11 -49.77 0.36
CA ARG A 405 9.26 -49.92 -0.84
C ARG A 405 7.77 -49.99 -0.54
N GLN A 406 7.40 -50.61 0.58
CA GLN A 406 5.99 -50.78 0.97
C GLN A 406 5.23 -49.46 1.21
N TYR A 407 5.95 -48.35 1.42
CA TYR A 407 5.37 -47.02 1.62
C TYR A 407 5.50 -46.12 0.37
N ALA A 408 5.73 -46.72 -0.80
CA ALA A 408 5.86 -45.99 -2.06
C ALA A 408 5.27 -46.79 -3.23
N ARG A 409 4.86 -46.07 -4.29
CA ARG A 409 4.32 -46.68 -5.52
C ARG A 409 4.91 -45.98 -6.74
N ILE A 410 5.24 -46.75 -7.78
CA ILE A 410 5.62 -46.21 -9.09
C ILE A 410 4.39 -45.62 -9.80
N VAL A 411 4.49 -44.41 -10.34
CA VAL A 411 3.35 -43.63 -10.86
C VAL A 411 3.41 -43.25 -12.34
N ASN A 412 4.39 -43.73 -13.09
CA ASN A 412 4.49 -43.59 -14.55
C ASN A 412 4.84 -44.89 -15.26
#